data_AF-A0A2M8NL84-F1
#
_entry.id   AF-A0A2M8NL84-F1
#
_cell.length_a   1.000
_cell.length_b   1.000
_cell.length_c   1.000
_cell.angle_alpha   90.00
_cell.angle_beta   90.00
_cell.angle_gamma   90.00
#
_symmetry.space_group_name_H-M   'P 1'
#
loop_
_entity.id
_entity.type
_entity.pdbx_description
1 polymer ?
#
loop_
_entity_poly.entity_id
_entity_poly.type
_entity_poly.pdbx_seq_one_letter_code
_entity_poly.pdbx_strand_id
1 'polypeptide(L)'
;MRSNLFLYLVIFVSGMTTLAIEMTASRLLGSIYGTSNLIWANVIGLILLYLTAGYFLGGWWADRSPHRQTLYRILIWGAFLSALVPLVSRPILAEAARAFAGLEAGLILGSFVSVLVLFTAPITLFGTASPFAIRLAVSDVNSAGKTSGRIYAISTLGSLIGTFLPALLIIPELGTFGTFMLFSGLLYAVCMVGLWREQPRSALRLVWMPAVVAGLALLVMSQPIRAAAEGSTILYETESGYNYIQVQEDSAGNRYLYLNEGQGVHSRYHPTIYGYGQTWDFFLAAPYFNTPPFAPEQVESLAVIGLAAGTIPRQYTHVYGAIPIDGIEIDSKIIDVGRAFFEMTMPNLTVYADDGRYRLNRLDRRYTVIAVDAYRPPYIPWHLTTVEFFQEVRDKLTDNGVAAINVGRTNTDRRLVEALTATLLEVFPTVHTMDVPLSFNTILIATRQPTTAENLERNLAALSQDAAPFLRDTLALAVRSLVPTQRSDLVFTDNRAPVETLVDSLVINFLLSGGTDQLRRN
;
A
#
# COMPACT_ATOMS: atom_id res chain seq x y z
N MET A 1 40.11 -5.04 26.29
CA MET A 1 39.84 -4.46 24.95
C MET A 1 38.98 -5.36 24.04
N ARG A 2 39.36 -6.61 23.75
CA ARG A 2 38.60 -7.49 22.83
C ARG A 2 37.14 -7.75 23.25
N SER A 3 36.87 -7.83 24.55
CA SER A 3 35.52 -8.16 25.05
C SER A 3 34.53 -6.99 25.02
N ASN A 4 35.00 -5.73 25.00
CA ASN A 4 34.11 -4.56 24.85
C ASN A 4 33.75 -4.31 23.38
N LEU A 5 34.65 -4.66 22.45
CA LEU A 5 34.36 -4.60 21.02
C LEU A 5 33.19 -5.53 20.63
N PHE A 6 33.16 -6.73 21.21
CA PHE A 6 32.06 -7.67 20.97
C PHE A 6 30.73 -7.18 21.56
N LEU A 7 30.76 -6.53 22.73
CA LEU A 7 29.56 -5.89 23.29
C LEU A 7 29.05 -4.78 22.37
N TYR A 8 29.94 -3.97 21.80
CA TYR A 8 29.56 -2.94 20.82
C TYR A 8 28.97 -3.54 19.54
N LEU A 9 29.51 -4.66 19.04
CA LEU A 9 28.92 -5.37 17.90
C LEU A 9 27.49 -5.85 18.22
N VAL A 10 27.28 -6.42 19.41
CA VAL A 10 25.93 -6.86 19.86
C VAL A 10 24.96 -5.69 19.91
N ILE A 11 25.38 -4.54 20.43
CA ILE A 11 24.53 -3.34 20.49
C ILE A 11 24.24 -2.76 19.10
N PHE A 12 25.23 -2.73 18.22
CA PHE A 12 25.04 -2.33 16.83
C PHE A 12 24.01 -3.22 16.12
N VAL A 13 24.16 -4.55 16.22
CA VAL A 13 23.24 -5.50 15.60
C VAL A 13 21.86 -5.46 16.25
N SER A 14 21.78 -5.24 17.56
CA SER A 14 20.52 -5.05 18.26
C SER A 14 19.79 -3.81 17.76
N GLY A 15 20.45 -2.65 17.71
CA GLY A 15 19.85 -1.40 17.22
C GLY A 15 19.40 -1.51 15.76
N MET A 16 20.20 -2.18 14.93
CA MET A 16 19.83 -2.50 13.53
C MET A 16 18.60 -3.41 13.46
N THR A 17 18.55 -4.47 14.26
CA THR A 17 17.43 -5.41 14.27
C THR A 17 16.16 -4.74 14.78
N THR A 18 16.22 -3.95 15.83
CA THR A 18 15.05 -3.24 16.38
C THR A 18 14.36 -2.40 15.32
N LEU A 19 15.11 -1.53 14.62
CA LEU A 19 14.53 -0.68 13.59
C LEU A 19 14.15 -1.46 12.34
N ALA A 20 14.88 -2.53 12.01
CA ALA A 20 14.50 -3.37 10.88
C ALA A 20 13.16 -4.06 11.10
N ILE A 21 12.93 -4.57 12.31
CA ILE A 21 11.65 -5.17 12.68
C ILE A 21 10.54 -4.13 12.71
N GLU A 22 10.79 -2.91 13.18
CA GLU A 22 9.82 -1.80 13.11
C GLU A 22 9.42 -1.46 11.67
N MET A 23 10.38 -1.28 10.77
CA MET A 23 10.10 -0.99 9.37
C MET A 23 9.33 -2.14 8.70
N THR A 24 9.68 -3.39 9.02
CA THR A 24 9.03 -4.58 8.45
C THR A 24 7.64 -4.81 9.05
N ALA A 25 7.40 -4.43 10.31
CA ALA A 25 6.10 -4.52 10.97
C ALA A 25 5.02 -3.72 10.22
N SER A 26 5.36 -2.52 9.76
CA SER A 26 4.45 -1.68 8.97
C SER A 26 3.97 -2.39 7.69
N ARG A 27 4.84 -3.18 7.04
CA ARG A 27 4.52 -3.93 5.83
C ARG A 27 3.68 -5.16 6.12
N LEU A 28 4.02 -5.89 7.19
CA LEU A 28 3.25 -7.04 7.66
C LEU A 28 1.80 -6.67 8.01
N LEU A 29 1.59 -5.49 8.60
CA LEU A 29 0.24 -4.99 8.91
C LEU A 29 -0.44 -4.44 7.66
N GLY A 30 0.32 -3.82 6.76
CA GLY A 30 -0.17 -3.27 5.51
C GLY A 30 -0.85 -4.28 4.60
N SER A 31 -0.39 -5.53 4.60
CA SER A 31 -1.00 -6.60 3.78
C SER A 31 -2.40 -7.01 4.23
N ILE A 32 -2.84 -6.65 5.44
CA ILE A 32 -4.17 -7.03 5.98
C ILE A 32 -5.02 -5.81 6.30
N TYR A 33 -4.43 -4.76 6.89
CA TYR A 33 -5.16 -3.58 7.32
C TYR A 33 -5.02 -2.38 6.36
N GLY A 34 -4.22 -2.49 5.30
CA GLY A 34 -3.93 -1.40 4.37
C GLY A 34 -2.82 -0.47 4.88
N THR A 35 -2.48 0.56 4.08
CA THR A 35 -1.30 1.41 4.36
C THR A 35 -1.61 2.76 5.01
N SER A 36 -2.69 2.84 5.81
CA SER A 36 -3.19 4.09 6.40
C SER A 36 -2.20 4.77 7.35
N ASN A 37 -2.26 6.11 7.43
CA ASN A 37 -1.41 6.88 8.35
C ASN A 37 -1.67 6.50 9.82
N LEU A 38 -2.91 6.10 10.15
CA LEU A 38 -3.29 5.63 11.48
C LEU A 38 -2.57 4.33 11.86
N ILE A 39 -2.42 3.38 10.93
CA ILE A 39 -1.69 2.13 11.18
C ILE A 39 -0.20 2.43 11.42
N TRP A 40 0.40 3.31 10.61
CA TRP A 40 1.77 3.74 10.80
C TRP A 40 2.00 4.41 12.17
N ALA A 41 1.09 5.31 12.58
CA ALA A 41 1.15 5.95 13.88
C ALA A 41 1.06 4.94 15.03
N ASN A 42 0.19 3.92 14.92
CA ASN A 42 0.06 2.85 15.89
C ASN A 42 1.36 2.04 16.01
N VAL A 43 1.98 1.66 14.88
CA VAL A 43 3.23 0.87 14.87
C VAL A 43 4.34 1.63 15.56
N ILE A 44 4.62 2.88 15.14
CA ILE A 44 5.70 3.70 15.72
C ILE A 44 5.42 3.98 17.20
N GLY A 45 4.20 4.44 17.53
CA GLY A 45 3.84 4.80 18.88
C GLY A 45 3.93 3.64 19.87
N LEU A 46 3.44 2.46 19.49
CA LEU A 46 3.49 1.27 20.35
C LEU A 46 4.90 0.69 20.45
N ILE A 47 5.69 0.70 19.37
CA ILE A 47 7.09 0.25 19.43
C ILE A 47 7.90 1.16 20.37
N LEU A 48 7.72 2.48 20.31
CA LEU A 48 8.33 3.40 21.26
C LEU A 48 7.88 3.14 22.70
N LEU A 49 6.61 2.80 22.91
CA LEU A 49 6.09 2.40 24.22
C LEU A 49 6.78 1.13 24.75
N TYR A 50 6.94 0.09 23.92
CA TYR A 50 7.62 -1.15 24.30
C TYR A 50 9.11 -0.96 24.53
N LEU A 51 9.77 -0.15 23.71
CA LEU A 51 11.15 0.25 23.95
C LEU A 51 11.30 0.98 25.28
N THR A 52 10.37 1.88 25.59
CA THR A 52 10.32 2.59 26.88
C THR A 52 10.20 1.61 28.04
N ALA A 53 9.25 0.67 27.97
CA ALA A 53 9.12 -0.39 28.97
C ALA A 53 10.40 -1.23 29.07
N GLY A 54 11.01 -1.56 27.94
CA GLY A 54 12.28 -2.27 27.85
C GLY A 54 13.44 -1.50 28.49
N TYR A 55 13.49 -0.17 28.37
CA TYR A 55 14.51 0.65 29.01
C TYR A 55 14.42 0.59 30.53
N PHE A 56 13.20 0.70 31.09
CA PHE A 56 12.98 0.59 32.54
C PHE A 56 13.31 -0.82 33.06
N LEU A 57 12.77 -1.85 32.40
CA LEU A 57 13.01 -3.25 32.77
C LEU A 57 14.49 -3.62 32.62
N GLY A 58 15.12 -3.16 31.55
CA GLY A 58 16.54 -3.38 31.27
C GLY A 58 17.44 -2.75 32.33
N GLY A 59 17.17 -1.51 32.75
CA GLY A 59 17.91 -0.85 33.82
C GLY A 59 17.82 -1.63 35.14
N TRP A 60 16.59 -1.96 35.55
CA TRP A 60 16.34 -2.74 36.75
C TRP A 60 17.01 -4.13 36.72
N TRP A 61 16.91 -4.83 35.58
CA TRP A 61 17.47 -6.18 35.45
C TRP A 61 18.99 -6.17 35.37
N ALA A 62 19.57 -5.16 34.74
CA ALA A 62 21.02 -4.98 34.66
C ALA A 62 21.65 -4.77 36.03
N ASP A 63 20.97 -4.06 36.94
CA ASP A 63 21.44 -3.89 38.31
C ASP A 63 21.40 -5.19 39.11
N ARG A 64 20.36 -6.01 38.91
CA ARG A 64 20.19 -7.30 39.60
C ARG A 64 21.13 -8.41 39.08
N SER A 65 21.41 -8.43 37.78
CA SER A 65 22.27 -9.45 37.15
C SER A 65 23.18 -8.84 36.09
N PRO A 66 24.24 -8.12 36.47
CA PRO A 66 25.16 -7.42 35.56
C PRO A 66 26.13 -8.39 34.87
N HIS A 67 25.59 -9.39 34.15
CA HIS A 67 26.36 -10.40 33.44
C HIS A 67 26.07 -10.37 31.94
N ARG A 68 27.10 -10.51 31.12
CA ARG A 68 27.01 -10.53 29.65
C ARG A 68 26.11 -11.66 29.14
N GLN A 69 26.20 -12.83 29.77
CA GLN A 69 25.34 -13.97 29.47
C GLN A 69 23.85 -13.66 29.64
N THR A 70 23.49 -12.78 30.58
CA THR A 70 22.10 -12.38 30.80
C THR A 70 21.61 -11.54 29.62
N LEU A 71 22.38 -10.54 29.22
CA LEU A 71 22.11 -9.73 28.02
C LEU A 71 21.97 -10.62 26.77
N TYR A 72 22.91 -11.55 26.55
CA TYR A 72 22.85 -12.43 25.37
C TYR A 72 21.60 -13.31 25.37
N ARG A 73 21.19 -13.86 26.52
CA ARG A 73 19.96 -14.66 26.62
C ARG A 73 18.72 -13.82 26.35
N ILE A 74 18.65 -12.60 26.87
CA ILE A 74 17.53 -11.68 26.63
C ILE A 74 17.40 -11.41 25.13
N LEU A 75 18.50 -11.07 24.46
CA LEU A 75 18.48 -10.77 23.02
C LEU A 75 18.25 -12.01 22.15
N ILE A 76 18.71 -13.20 22.57
CA ILE A 76 18.37 -14.47 21.90
C ILE A 76 16.86 -14.72 21.96
N TRP A 77 16.23 -14.53 23.12
CA TRP A 77 14.77 -14.65 23.24
C TRP A 77 14.03 -13.57 22.44
N GLY A 78 14.50 -12.33 22.46
CA GLY A 78 13.93 -11.26 21.63
C GLY A 78 14.01 -11.61 20.14
N ALA A 79 15.15 -12.09 19.67
CA ALA A 79 15.36 -12.52 18.29
C ALA A 79 14.48 -13.72 17.93
N PHE A 80 14.38 -14.72 18.80
CA PHE A 80 13.50 -15.87 18.59
C PHE A 80 12.02 -15.46 18.49
N LEU A 81 11.53 -14.66 19.44
CA LEU A 81 10.14 -14.18 19.43
C LEU A 81 9.87 -13.30 18.21
N SER A 82 10.82 -12.46 17.81
CA SER A 82 10.74 -11.65 16.61
C SER A 82 10.66 -12.51 15.34
N ALA A 83 11.42 -13.61 15.27
CA ALA A 83 11.32 -14.56 14.17
C ALA A 83 9.98 -15.31 14.14
N LEU A 84 9.32 -15.49 15.29
CA LEU A 84 7.99 -16.09 15.33
C LEU A 84 6.88 -15.14 14.86
N VAL A 85 7.07 -13.81 14.93
CA VAL A 85 6.04 -12.82 14.56
C VAL A 85 5.39 -13.11 13.21
N PRO A 86 6.10 -13.21 12.07
CA PRO A 86 5.46 -13.44 10.78
C PRO A 86 4.87 -14.85 10.62
N LEU A 87 5.24 -15.79 11.50
CA LEU A 87 4.72 -17.17 11.50
C LEU A 87 3.37 -17.25 12.23
N VAL A 88 3.19 -16.46 13.28
CA VAL A 88 1.96 -16.43 14.09
C VAL A 88 1.04 -15.26 13.75
N SER A 89 1.51 -14.31 12.92
CA SER A 89 0.76 -13.12 12.56
C SER A 89 -0.55 -13.47 11.85
N ARG A 90 -0.56 -14.43 10.93
CA ARG A 90 -1.75 -14.76 10.13
C ARG A 90 -3.01 -15.03 10.96
N PRO A 91 -3.04 -16.01 11.90
CA PRO A 91 -4.23 -16.25 12.71
C PRO A 91 -4.56 -15.05 13.60
N ILE A 92 -3.56 -14.35 14.15
CA ILE A 92 -3.78 -13.19 15.02
C ILE A 92 -4.44 -12.04 14.23
N LEU A 93 -3.92 -11.74 13.04
CA LEU A 93 -4.41 -10.69 12.18
C LEU A 93 -5.81 -11.01 11.64
N ALA A 94 -6.05 -12.27 11.23
CA ALA A 94 -7.35 -12.72 10.74
C ALA A 94 -8.41 -12.72 11.84
N GLU A 95 -8.09 -13.21 13.04
CA GLU A 95 -9.02 -13.22 14.17
C GLU A 95 -9.26 -11.81 14.71
N ALA A 96 -8.23 -10.95 14.75
CA ALA A 96 -8.43 -9.54 15.08
C ALA A 96 -9.34 -8.86 14.04
N ALA A 97 -9.12 -9.08 12.74
CA ALA A 97 -10.00 -8.53 11.71
C ALA A 97 -11.46 -9.02 11.87
N ARG A 98 -11.68 -10.30 12.19
CA ARG A 98 -13.01 -10.87 12.44
C ARG A 98 -13.66 -10.31 13.72
N ALA A 99 -12.92 -10.29 14.82
CA ALA A 99 -13.42 -9.84 16.13
C ALA A 99 -13.88 -8.38 16.09
N PHE A 100 -13.24 -7.58 15.24
CA PHE A 100 -13.53 -6.17 15.07
C PHE A 100 -14.36 -5.86 13.81
N ALA A 101 -14.77 -6.86 13.01
CA ALA A 101 -15.49 -6.66 11.75
C ALA A 101 -16.85 -5.95 11.88
N GLY A 102 -17.47 -5.99 13.07
CA GLY A 102 -18.73 -5.31 13.38
C GLY A 102 -18.57 -4.01 14.16
N LEU A 103 -17.34 -3.55 14.42
CA LEU A 103 -17.07 -2.35 15.19
C LEU A 103 -16.69 -1.19 14.28
N GLU A 104 -17.18 -0.02 14.65
CA GLU A 104 -17.06 1.21 13.85
C GLU A 104 -15.60 1.70 13.69
N ALA A 105 -14.68 1.18 14.50
CA ALA A 105 -13.23 1.44 14.43
C ALA A 105 -12.42 0.15 14.17
N GLY A 106 -13.04 -0.84 13.51
CA GLY A 106 -12.58 -2.22 13.59
C GLY A 106 -11.19 -2.50 13.02
N LEU A 107 -10.84 -1.84 11.91
CA LEU A 107 -9.50 -1.95 11.31
C LEU A 107 -8.41 -1.32 12.20
N ILE A 108 -8.72 -0.18 12.82
CA ILE A 108 -7.78 0.53 13.72
C ILE A 108 -7.55 -0.30 14.98
N LEU A 109 -8.64 -0.75 15.62
CA LEU A 109 -8.57 -1.59 16.82
C LEU A 109 -7.91 -2.94 16.52
N GLY A 110 -8.22 -3.55 15.38
CA GLY A 110 -7.58 -4.78 14.93
C GLY A 110 -6.08 -4.62 14.73
N SER A 111 -5.65 -3.54 14.06
CA SER A 111 -4.22 -3.22 13.91
C SER A 111 -3.53 -2.96 15.24
N PHE A 112 -4.18 -2.22 16.15
CA PHE A 112 -3.67 -1.89 17.47
C PHE A 112 -3.49 -3.15 18.33
N VAL A 113 -4.51 -4.00 18.42
CA VAL A 113 -4.46 -5.27 19.16
C VAL A 113 -3.41 -6.21 18.57
N SER A 114 -3.30 -6.25 17.24
CA SER A 114 -2.29 -7.07 16.58
C SER A 114 -0.87 -6.59 16.90
N VAL A 115 -0.61 -5.28 16.87
CA VAL A 115 0.68 -4.73 17.28
C VAL A 115 0.96 -5.05 18.75
N LEU A 116 -0.05 -4.88 19.60
CA LEU A 116 0.01 -5.17 21.02
C LEU A 116 0.38 -6.62 21.31
N VAL A 117 -0.23 -7.57 20.62
CA VAL A 117 0.06 -8.99 20.87
C VAL A 117 1.40 -9.40 20.26
N LEU A 118 1.68 -8.99 19.03
CA LEU A 118 2.83 -9.50 18.27
C LEU A 118 4.16 -8.89 18.72
N PHE A 119 4.20 -7.58 18.99
CA PHE A 119 5.47 -6.87 19.14
C PHE A 119 5.84 -6.54 20.59
N THR A 120 4.89 -6.63 21.53
CA THR A 120 5.17 -6.29 22.95
C THR A 120 6.37 -7.05 23.49
N ALA A 121 6.38 -8.38 23.38
CA ALA A 121 7.46 -9.20 23.94
C ALA A 121 8.83 -8.99 23.25
N PRO A 122 8.98 -9.15 21.91
CA PRO A 122 10.29 -9.02 21.27
C PRO A 122 10.86 -7.60 21.39
N ILE A 123 10.05 -6.56 21.20
CA ILE A 123 10.53 -5.18 21.22
C ILE A 123 10.88 -4.72 22.64
N THR A 124 10.10 -5.14 23.66
CA THR A 124 10.47 -4.86 25.06
C THR A 124 11.82 -5.50 25.41
N LEU A 125 12.08 -6.73 24.95
CA LEU A 125 13.38 -7.39 25.18
C LEU A 125 14.53 -6.65 24.47
N PHE A 126 14.31 -6.17 23.24
CA PHE A 126 15.30 -5.34 22.54
C PHE A 126 15.56 -4.00 23.25
N GLY A 127 14.53 -3.37 23.82
CA GLY A 127 14.66 -2.16 24.64
C GLY A 127 15.61 -2.34 25.83
N THR A 128 15.77 -3.56 26.35
CA THR A 128 16.71 -3.78 27.46
C THR A 128 18.18 -3.61 27.07
N ALA A 129 18.53 -3.65 25.77
CA ALA A 129 19.91 -3.74 25.32
C ALA A 129 20.79 -2.56 25.79
N SER A 130 20.30 -1.33 25.61
CA SER A 130 21.08 -0.12 25.88
C SER A 130 21.37 0.07 27.39
N PRO A 131 20.38 0.05 28.30
CA PRO A 131 20.67 0.13 29.74
C PRO A 131 21.59 -0.98 30.23
N PHE A 132 21.40 -2.21 29.75
CA PHE A 132 22.21 -3.35 30.16
C PHE A 132 23.67 -3.22 29.70
N ALA A 133 23.89 -2.80 28.44
CA ALA A 133 25.24 -2.56 27.96
C ALA A 133 25.93 -1.41 28.69
N ILE A 134 25.19 -0.35 29.05
CA ILE A 134 25.75 0.75 29.85
C ILE A 134 26.22 0.20 31.18
N ARG A 135 25.38 -0.55 31.89
CA ARG A 135 25.75 -1.17 33.17
C ARG A 135 26.96 -2.09 33.07
N LEU A 136 27.07 -2.86 31.97
CA LEU A 136 28.19 -3.79 31.74
C LEU A 136 29.50 -3.08 31.33
N ALA A 137 29.43 -1.90 30.74
CA ALA A 137 30.58 -1.20 30.18
C ALA A 137 31.12 -0.09 31.11
N VAL A 138 30.29 0.45 32.01
CA VAL A 138 30.70 1.47 32.97
C VAL A 138 31.46 0.82 34.11
N SER A 139 32.77 1.08 34.17
CA SER A 139 33.66 0.62 35.25
C SER A 139 34.07 1.75 36.21
N ASP A 140 33.91 3.02 35.80
CA ASP A 140 34.24 4.21 36.59
C ASP A 140 33.20 5.31 36.35
N VAL A 141 32.70 5.91 37.44
CA VAL A 141 31.71 6.99 37.46
C VAL A 141 32.17 8.18 36.62
N ASN A 142 33.46 8.51 36.61
CA ASN A 142 34.02 9.62 35.84
C ASN A 142 33.92 9.39 34.32
N SER A 143 33.84 8.13 33.89
CA SER A 143 33.74 7.74 32.47
C SER A 143 32.32 7.37 32.03
N ALA A 144 31.35 7.44 32.94
CA ALA A 144 29.99 6.95 32.72
C ALA A 144 29.31 7.67 31.54
N GLY A 145 29.41 9.00 31.47
CA GLY A 145 28.85 9.79 30.37
C GLY A 145 29.43 9.42 29.00
N LYS A 146 30.76 9.28 28.91
CA LYS A 146 31.44 8.90 27.66
C LYS A 146 31.07 7.50 27.20
N THR A 147 30.96 6.55 28.12
CA THR A 147 30.59 5.16 27.82
C THR A 147 29.12 5.07 27.39
N SER A 148 28.22 5.76 28.08
CA SER A 148 26.81 5.87 27.71
C SER A 148 26.64 6.46 26.31
N GLY A 149 27.27 7.62 26.04
CA GLY A 149 27.22 8.26 24.73
C GLY A 149 27.73 7.36 23.59
N ARG A 150 28.81 6.59 23.82
CA ARG A 150 29.32 5.62 22.83
C ARG A 150 28.32 4.50 22.53
N ILE A 151 27.67 3.95 23.56
CA ILE A 151 26.68 2.88 23.38
C ILE A 151 25.48 3.39 22.59
N TYR A 152 24.96 4.58 22.92
CA TYR A 152 23.89 5.20 22.16
C TYR A 152 24.31 5.44 20.70
N ALA A 153 25.46 6.07 20.45
CA ALA A 153 25.93 6.33 19.09
C ALA A 153 26.06 5.06 18.24
N ILE A 154 26.59 3.98 18.81
CA ILE A 154 26.75 2.69 18.11
C ILE A 154 25.38 2.04 17.84
N SER A 155 24.47 2.07 18.82
CA SER A 155 23.11 1.57 18.65
C SER A 155 22.39 2.34 17.54
N THR A 156 22.44 3.68 17.59
CA THR A 156 21.82 4.56 16.59
C THR A 156 22.41 4.35 15.20
N LEU A 157 23.71 4.12 15.07
CA LEU A 157 24.32 3.79 13.77
C LEU A 157 23.79 2.45 13.22
N GLY A 158 23.64 1.45 14.10
CA GLY A 158 22.98 0.19 13.73
C GLY A 158 21.54 0.44 13.29
N SER A 159 20.78 1.19 14.07
CA SER A 159 19.39 1.60 13.78
C SER A 159 19.25 2.31 12.44
N LEU A 160 20.18 3.20 12.08
CA LEU A 160 20.21 3.87 10.78
C LEU A 160 20.23 2.86 9.62
N ILE A 161 21.12 1.86 9.71
CA ILE A 161 21.18 0.77 8.72
C ILE A 161 19.91 -0.07 8.79
N GLY A 162 19.42 -0.35 10.00
CA GLY A 162 18.16 -1.05 10.24
C GLY A 162 16.92 -0.33 9.69
N THR A 163 16.98 0.97 9.45
CA THR A 163 15.88 1.71 8.82
C THR A 163 15.95 1.63 7.30
N PHE A 164 17.12 1.90 6.71
CA PHE A 164 17.26 1.98 5.25
C PHE A 164 17.39 0.62 4.57
N LEU A 165 18.18 -0.29 5.12
CA LEU A 165 18.50 -1.57 4.48
C LEU A 165 17.24 -2.43 4.25
N PRO A 166 16.32 -2.60 5.23
CA PRO A 166 15.09 -3.34 5.01
C PRO A 166 14.19 -2.69 3.96
N ALA A 167 13.93 -1.38 4.10
CA ALA A 167 12.96 -0.68 3.27
C ALA A 167 13.39 -0.57 1.80
N LEU A 168 14.69 -0.37 1.54
CA LEU A 168 15.19 -0.07 0.20
C LEU A 168 15.71 -1.30 -0.55
N LEU A 169 16.18 -2.34 0.15
CA LEU A 169 16.88 -3.47 -0.48
C LEU A 169 16.33 -4.84 -0.07
N ILE A 170 16.12 -5.09 1.23
CA ILE A 170 15.81 -6.46 1.68
C ILE A 170 14.34 -6.81 1.47
N ILE A 171 13.40 -5.91 1.77
CA ILE A 171 11.97 -6.19 1.58
C ILE A 171 11.63 -6.40 0.09
N PRO A 172 12.11 -5.58 -0.86
CA PRO A 172 11.88 -5.83 -2.28
C PRO A 172 12.39 -7.18 -2.80
N GLU A 173 13.47 -7.71 -2.23
CA GLU A 173 14.14 -8.94 -2.72
C GLU A 173 13.71 -10.21 -1.95
N LEU A 174 13.63 -10.13 -0.62
CA LEU A 174 13.34 -11.27 0.26
C LEU A 174 11.92 -11.25 0.84
N GLY A 175 11.15 -10.20 0.55
CA GLY A 175 9.82 -10.00 1.11
C GLY A 175 9.84 -9.67 2.61
N THR A 176 8.65 -9.48 3.15
CA THR A 176 8.43 -9.17 4.58
C THR A 176 8.91 -10.33 5.46
N PHE A 177 8.56 -11.57 5.09
CA PHE A 177 8.94 -12.77 5.83
C PHE A 177 10.46 -12.97 5.91
N GLY A 178 11.14 -12.90 4.76
CA GLY A 178 12.59 -13.09 4.69
C GLY A 178 13.36 -12.02 5.45
N THR A 179 12.83 -10.79 5.46
CA THR A 179 13.41 -9.68 6.23
C THR A 179 13.37 -9.97 7.74
N PHE A 180 12.22 -10.42 8.27
CA PHE A 180 12.12 -10.84 9.68
C PHE A 180 13.12 -11.95 10.01
N MET A 181 13.24 -12.97 9.17
CA MET A 181 14.17 -14.09 9.36
C MET A 181 15.63 -13.62 9.34
N LEU A 182 16.00 -12.73 8.42
CA LEU A 182 17.37 -12.25 8.25
C LEU A 182 17.85 -11.49 9.48
N PHE A 183 17.13 -10.45 9.90
CA PHE A 183 17.56 -9.60 11.02
C PHE A 183 17.44 -10.31 12.36
N SER A 184 16.37 -11.08 12.57
CA SER A 184 16.22 -11.89 13.79
C SER A 184 17.30 -12.98 13.85
N GLY A 185 17.57 -13.66 12.73
CA GLY A 185 18.62 -14.67 12.62
C GLY A 185 20.01 -14.10 12.85
N LEU A 186 20.30 -12.91 12.33
CA LEU A 186 21.58 -12.22 12.54
C LEU A 186 21.79 -11.89 14.02
N LEU A 187 20.81 -11.27 14.68
CA LEU A 187 20.89 -10.97 16.12
C LEU A 187 21.04 -12.24 16.96
N TYR A 188 20.25 -13.28 16.64
CA TYR A 188 20.35 -14.58 17.29
C TYR A 188 21.76 -15.16 17.14
N ALA A 189 22.32 -15.18 15.94
CA ALA A 189 23.65 -15.74 15.67
C ALA A 189 24.74 -14.98 16.43
N VAL A 190 24.75 -13.65 16.38
CA VAL A 190 25.74 -12.84 17.12
C VAL A 190 25.63 -13.08 18.62
N CYS A 191 24.43 -13.08 19.19
CA CYS A 191 24.24 -13.32 20.62
C CYS A 191 24.56 -14.76 21.02
N MET A 192 24.31 -15.75 20.14
CA MET A 192 24.65 -17.14 20.37
C MET A 192 26.16 -17.35 20.41
N VAL A 193 26.92 -16.72 19.51
CA VAL A 193 28.39 -16.71 19.57
C VAL A 193 28.88 -16.11 20.89
N GLY A 194 28.24 -15.02 21.35
CA GLY A 194 28.53 -14.42 22.65
C GLY A 194 28.28 -15.37 23.82
N LEU A 195 27.10 -15.99 23.85
CA LEU A 195 26.72 -16.92 24.90
C LEU A 195 27.56 -18.20 24.87
N TRP A 196 27.95 -18.69 23.70
CA TRP A 196 28.79 -19.88 23.56
C TRP A 196 30.19 -19.68 24.13
N ARG A 197 30.77 -18.48 23.92
CA ARG A 197 32.09 -18.12 24.46
C ARG A 197 32.11 -18.02 25.99
N GLU A 198 31.02 -17.56 26.59
CA GLU A 198 30.91 -17.37 28.04
C GLU A 198 30.38 -18.64 28.76
N GLN A 199 29.37 -19.31 28.17
CA GLN A 199 28.64 -20.44 28.78
C GLN A 199 28.12 -21.46 27.74
N PRO A 200 28.98 -22.34 27.19
CA PRO A 200 28.62 -23.27 26.11
C PRO A 200 27.51 -24.25 26.49
N ARG A 201 27.49 -24.75 27.74
CA ARG A 201 26.42 -25.64 28.24
C ARG A 201 25.04 -24.98 28.23
N SER A 202 24.98 -23.66 28.47
CA SER A 202 23.74 -22.91 28.39
C SER A 202 23.36 -22.62 26.95
N ALA A 203 24.33 -22.35 26.09
CA ALA A 203 24.10 -22.08 24.67
C ALA A 203 23.48 -23.29 23.97
N LEU A 204 23.97 -24.51 24.26
CA LEU A 204 23.42 -25.77 23.74
C LEU A 204 21.91 -25.93 24.01
N ARG A 205 21.40 -25.42 25.14
CA ARG A 205 19.98 -25.48 25.48
C ARG A 205 19.08 -24.58 24.64
N LEU A 206 19.64 -23.69 23.82
CA LEU A 206 18.91 -22.73 23.00
C LEU A 206 19.02 -23.04 21.50
N VAL A 207 19.78 -24.06 21.10
CA VAL A 207 20.01 -24.45 19.69
C VAL A 207 18.75 -25.06 19.04
N TRP A 208 17.75 -25.46 19.82
CA TRP A 208 16.47 -25.94 19.29
C TRP A 208 15.65 -24.84 18.59
N MET A 209 15.88 -23.57 18.93
CA MET A 209 15.07 -22.43 18.46
C MET A 209 15.03 -22.31 16.92
N PRO A 210 16.17 -22.31 16.19
CA PRO A 210 16.17 -22.33 14.73
C PRO A 210 15.40 -23.49 14.12
N ALA A 211 15.45 -24.69 14.72
CA ALA A 211 14.73 -25.86 14.21
C ALA A 211 13.21 -25.67 14.34
N VAL A 212 12.73 -25.06 15.42
CA VAL A 212 11.31 -24.72 15.59
C VAL A 212 10.89 -23.65 14.60
N VAL A 213 11.70 -22.59 14.41
CA VAL A 213 11.41 -21.55 13.41
C VAL A 213 11.36 -22.15 12.01
N ALA A 214 12.31 -23.01 11.64
CA ALA A 214 12.35 -23.66 10.34
C ALA A 214 11.15 -24.60 10.12
N GLY A 215 10.78 -25.41 11.12
CA GLY A 215 9.62 -26.30 11.04
C GLY A 215 8.31 -25.53 10.86
N LEU A 216 8.12 -24.43 11.60
CA LEU A 216 6.96 -23.55 11.45
C LEU A 216 6.98 -22.79 10.12
N ALA A 217 8.15 -22.35 9.67
CA ALA A 217 8.30 -21.66 8.38
C ALA A 217 7.87 -22.56 7.22
N LEU A 218 8.28 -23.83 7.21
CA LEU A 218 7.85 -24.78 6.18
C LEU A 218 6.34 -24.97 6.16
N LEU A 219 5.69 -25.02 7.33
CA LEU A 219 4.24 -25.09 7.43
C LEU A 219 3.57 -23.82 6.88
N VAL A 220 4.01 -22.63 7.31
CA VAL A 220 3.38 -21.36 6.93
C VAL A 220 3.62 -21.00 5.46
N MET A 221 4.84 -21.23 4.95
CA MET A 221 5.19 -20.93 3.55
C MET A 221 4.48 -21.86 2.56
N SER A 222 3.96 -23.01 3.01
CA SER A 222 3.15 -23.88 2.17
C SER A 222 1.72 -23.38 1.94
N GLN A 223 1.32 -22.28 2.61
CA GLN A 223 -0.03 -21.71 2.49
C GLN A 223 0.02 -20.29 1.96
N PRO A 224 -0.97 -19.87 1.14
CA PRO A 224 -1.06 -18.49 0.66
C PRO A 224 -1.23 -17.53 1.84
N ILE A 225 -0.67 -16.33 1.72
CA ILE A 225 -0.75 -15.28 2.76
C ILE A 225 -2.21 -14.88 2.98
N ARG A 226 -2.98 -14.77 1.89
CA ARG A 226 -4.43 -14.54 1.93
C ARG A 226 -5.16 -15.62 1.15
N ALA A 227 -6.23 -16.17 1.73
CA ALA A 227 -7.10 -17.12 1.03
C ALA A 227 -7.74 -16.49 -0.23
N ALA A 228 -8.05 -17.32 -1.22
CA ALA A 228 -8.82 -16.90 -2.37
C ALA A 228 -10.23 -16.46 -1.95
N ALA A 229 -10.86 -15.59 -2.73
CA ALA A 229 -12.29 -15.35 -2.61
C ALA A 229 -13.07 -16.66 -2.83
N GLU A 230 -14.26 -16.76 -2.26
CA GLU A 230 -15.10 -17.94 -2.42
C GLU A 230 -15.36 -18.24 -3.91
N GLY A 231 -15.13 -19.48 -4.33
CA GLY A 231 -15.26 -19.88 -5.73
C GLY A 231 -14.10 -19.47 -6.65
N SER A 232 -13.04 -18.86 -6.12
CA SER A 232 -11.85 -18.46 -6.87
C SER A 232 -10.62 -19.30 -6.50
N THR A 233 -9.64 -19.34 -7.41
CA THR A 233 -8.33 -19.96 -7.20
C THR A 233 -7.24 -18.92 -7.29
N ILE A 234 -6.19 -19.04 -6.47
CA ILE A 234 -5.02 -18.15 -6.55
C ILE A 234 -4.10 -18.68 -7.66
N LEU A 235 -3.89 -17.87 -8.69
CA LEU A 235 -2.94 -18.18 -9.77
C LEU A 235 -1.52 -17.74 -9.41
N TYR A 236 -1.40 -16.62 -8.71
CA TYR A 236 -0.11 -16.02 -8.39
C TYR A 236 -0.19 -15.12 -7.15
N GLU A 237 0.88 -15.09 -6.37
CA GLU A 237 1.02 -14.27 -5.17
C GLU A 237 2.47 -13.83 -5.01
N THR A 238 2.70 -12.55 -4.74
CA THR A 238 4.03 -12.00 -4.49
C THR A 238 3.99 -10.71 -3.67
N GLU A 239 5.15 -10.23 -3.25
CA GLU A 239 5.32 -8.91 -2.63
C GLU A 239 6.25 -8.05 -3.50
N SER A 240 5.97 -6.76 -3.58
CA SER A 240 6.83 -5.74 -4.16
C SER A 240 7.23 -4.72 -3.09
N GLY A 241 8.06 -3.73 -3.46
CA GLY A 241 8.36 -2.59 -2.59
C GLY A 241 7.13 -1.71 -2.27
N TYR A 242 6.04 -1.86 -3.02
CA TYR A 242 4.82 -1.05 -2.89
C TYR A 242 3.64 -1.87 -2.35
N ASN A 243 3.41 -3.07 -2.90
CA ASN A 243 2.18 -3.81 -2.71
C ASN A 243 2.43 -5.29 -2.43
N TYR A 244 1.54 -5.87 -1.64
CA TYR A 244 1.26 -7.30 -1.72
C TYR A 244 0.32 -7.55 -2.90
N ILE A 245 0.69 -8.44 -3.82
CA ILE A 245 0.03 -8.64 -5.11
C ILE A 245 -0.52 -10.06 -5.18
N GLN A 246 -1.79 -10.19 -5.55
CA GLN A 246 -2.43 -11.49 -5.74
C GLN A 246 -3.28 -11.51 -7.00
N VAL A 247 -3.14 -12.56 -7.80
CA VAL A 247 -3.97 -12.84 -8.97
C VAL A 247 -4.88 -14.00 -8.64
N GLN A 248 -6.18 -13.79 -8.80
CA GLN A 248 -7.19 -14.82 -8.62
C GLN A 248 -7.97 -15.04 -9.91
N GLU A 249 -8.42 -16.27 -10.13
CA GLU A 249 -9.30 -16.63 -11.24
C GLU A 249 -10.56 -17.31 -10.70
N ASP A 250 -11.73 -16.81 -11.12
CA ASP A 250 -13.02 -17.43 -10.79
C ASP A 250 -13.36 -18.59 -11.73
N SER A 251 -14.41 -19.34 -11.39
CA SER A 251 -14.89 -20.47 -12.20
C SER A 251 -15.38 -20.09 -13.60
N ALA A 252 -15.64 -18.80 -13.85
CA ALA A 252 -16.01 -18.27 -15.15
C ALA A 252 -14.80 -17.80 -15.99
N GLY A 253 -13.58 -17.95 -15.46
CA GLY A 253 -12.34 -17.57 -16.14
C GLY A 253 -12.01 -16.07 -16.06
N ASN A 254 -12.69 -15.29 -15.22
CA ASN A 254 -12.29 -13.91 -14.97
C ASN A 254 -11.08 -13.89 -14.05
N ARG A 255 -10.08 -13.09 -14.42
CA ARG A 255 -8.92 -12.81 -13.59
C ARG A 255 -9.06 -11.48 -12.89
N TYR A 256 -8.71 -11.46 -11.61
CA TYR A 256 -8.81 -10.31 -10.73
C TYR A 256 -7.44 -10.02 -10.12
N LEU A 257 -7.03 -8.75 -10.20
CA LEU A 257 -5.85 -8.25 -9.51
C LEU A 257 -6.28 -7.67 -8.17
N TYR A 258 -5.79 -8.26 -7.08
CA TYR A 258 -5.98 -7.76 -5.73
C TYR A 258 -4.66 -7.27 -5.15
N LEU A 259 -4.70 -6.10 -4.50
CA LEU A 259 -3.55 -5.51 -3.81
C LEU A 259 -3.80 -5.42 -2.31
N ASN A 260 -2.73 -5.51 -1.51
CA ASN A 260 -2.72 -5.27 -0.06
C ASN A 260 -3.86 -5.99 0.67
N GLU A 261 -4.81 -5.28 1.27
CA GLU A 261 -5.94 -5.82 2.02
C GLU A 261 -6.93 -6.66 1.19
N GLY A 262 -6.95 -6.49 -0.14
CA GLY A 262 -7.72 -7.32 -1.07
C GLY A 262 -9.21 -7.05 -1.15
N GLN A 263 -9.66 -5.90 -0.63
CA GLN A 263 -11.06 -5.50 -0.74
C GLN A 263 -11.38 -4.93 -2.13
N GLY A 264 -10.44 -4.20 -2.74
CA GLY A 264 -10.60 -3.62 -4.07
C GLY A 264 -10.04 -4.52 -5.19
N VAL A 265 -10.81 -4.67 -6.26
CA VAL A 265 -10.30 -5.21 -7.54
C VAL A 265 -9.63 -4.07 -8.30
N HIS A 266 -8.34 -4.21 -8.58
CA HIS A 266 -7.53 -3.17 -9.23
C HIS A 266 -7.41 -3.38 -10.74
N SER A 267 -7.69 -4.58 -11.22
CA SER A 267 -7.85 -4.88 -12.65
C SER A 267 -8.66 -6.14 -12.83
N ARG A 268 -9.42 -6.18 -13.93
CA ARG A 268 -10.18 -7.35 -14.35
C ARG A 268 -9.86 -7.71 -15.80
N TYR A 269 -9.70 -9.00 -16.06
CA TYR A 269 -9.43 -9.54 -17.39
C TYR A 269 -10.25 -10.79 -17.66
N HIS A 270 -10.71 -10.93 -18.91
CA HIS A 270 -11.23 -12.17 -19.47
C HIS A 270 -10.93 -12.18 -20.99
N PRO A 271 -10.57 -13.33 -21.61
CA PRO A 271 -10.12 -13.38 -23.00
C PRO A 271 -11.10 -12.77 -24.01
N THR A 272 -12.40 -12.97 -23.80
CA THR A 272 -13.45 -12.55 -24.75
C THR A 272 -14.36 -11.43 -24.25
N ILE A 273 -14.23 -11.00 -22.99
CA ILE A 273 -15.09 -9.97 -22.40
C ILE A 273 -14.24 -8.70 -22.21
N TYR A 274 -14.78 -7.57 -22.66
CA TYR A 274 -14.12 -6.27 -22.56
C TYR A 274 -14.83 -5.33 -21.59
N GLY A 275 -16.17 -5.40 -21.51
CA GLY A 275 -16.97 -4.61 -20.58
C GLY A 275 -17.30 -5.36 -19.30
N TYR A 276 -17.17 -4.67 -18.16
CA TYR A 276 -17.43 -5.25 -16.84
C TYR A 276 -18.55 -4.53 -16.09
N GLY A 277 -19.07 -3.42 -16.63
CA GLY A 277 -20.07 -2.59 -15.97
C GLY A 277 -19.54 -1.90 -14.72
N GLN A 278 -18.21 -1.74 -14.63
CA GLN A 278 -17.51 -1.17 -13.48
C GLN A 278 -16.67 0.04 -13.91
N THR A 279 -15.94 0.61 -12.95
CA THR A 279 -15.17 1.85 -13.04
C THR A 279 -14.37 2.02 -14.34
N TRP A 280 -13.66 0.97 -14.81
CA TRP A 280 -12.83 1.06 -16.01
C TRP A 280 -13.61 1.44 -17.27
N ASP A 281 -14.82 0.91 -17.43
CA ASP A 281 -15.66 1.15 -18.60
C ASP A 281 -15.97 2.65 -18.73
N PHE A 282 -16.19 3.36 -17.63
CA PHE A 282 -16.59 4.76 -17.61
C PHE A 282 -15.53 5.72 -18.16
N PHE A 283 -14.26 5.32 -18.18
CA PHE A 283 -13.21 6.12 -18.83
C PHE A 283 -13.46 6.27 -20.33
N LEU A 284 -14.02 5.25 -21.01
CA LEU A 284 -14.36 5.33 -22.43
C LEU A 284 -15.38 6.43 -22.75
N ALA A 285 -16.23 6.80 -21.78
CA ALA A 285 -17.25 7.84 -21.94
C ALA A 285 -16.68 9.26 -21.85
N ALA A 286 -15.50 9.44 -21.24
CA ALA A 286 -14.89 10.74 -20.99
C ALA A 286 -14.85 11.69 -22.22
N PRO A 287 -14.37 11.27 -23.41
CA PRO A 287 -14.23 12.19 -24.55
C PRO A 287 -15.58 12.65 -25.13
N TYR A 288 -16.69 11.96 -24.83
CA TYR A 288 -18.02 12.28 -25.37
C TYR A 288 -18.76 13.37 -24.59
N PHE A 289 -18.14 13.98 -23.58
CA PHE A 289 -18.61 15.26 -23.03
C PHE A 289 -18.24 16.46 -23.91
N ASN A 290 -17.35 16.29 -24.90
CA ASN A 290 -17.08 17.29 -25.91
C ASN A 290 -18.31 17.61 -26.77
N THR A 291 -18.29 18.78 -27.42
CA THR A 291 -19.40 19.28 -28.24
C THR A 291 -19.79 18.28 -29.35
N PRO A 292 -21.08 17.94 -29.49
CA PRO A 292 -21.54 17.01 -30.52
C PRO A 292 -21.50 17.62 -31.93
N PRO A 293 -21.26 16.81 -32.98
CA PRO A 293 -20.92 15.38 -32.89
C PRO A 293 -19.43 15.17 -32.55
N PHE A 294 -19.17 14.27 -31.60
CA PHE A 294 -17.85 13.74 -31.28
C PHE A 294 -17.77 12.29 -31.74
N ALA A 295 -16.90 12.01 -32.70
CA ALA A 295 -16.75 10.70 -33.32
C ALA A 295 -15.60 9.89 -32.69
N PRO A 296 -15.66 8.54 -32.68
CA PRO A 296 -14.59 7.70 -32.13
C PRO A 296 -13.20 7.98 -32.71
N GLU A 297 -13.11 8.38 -33.98
CA GLU A 297 -11.87 8.68 -34.69
C GLU A 297 -11.14 9.92 -34.12
N GLN A 298 -11.85 10.76 -33.35
CA GLN A 298 -11.27 11.92 -32.68
C GLN A 298 -10.55 11.55 -31.37
N VAL A 299 -10.64 10.30 -30.93
CA VAL A 299 -9.81 9.77 -29.83
C VAL A 299 -8.51 9.27 -30.45
N GLU A 300 -7.44 10.05 -30.31
CA GLU A 300 -6.17 9.80 -30.98
C GLU A 300 -5.06 9.33 -30.03
N SER A 301 -5.25 9.48 -28.71
CA SER A 301 -4.22 9.16 -27.71
C SER A 301 -4.74 9.08 -26.28
N LEU A 302 -4.13 8.20 -25.48
CA LEU A 302 -4.45 7.99 -24.07
C LEU A 302 -3.19 8.01 -23.22
N ALA A 303 -3.22 8.73 -22.10
CA ALA A 303 -2.32 8.49 -20.97
C ALA A 303 -3.11 7.88 -19.81
N VAL A 304 -2.55 6.87 -19.14
CA VAL A 304 -3.15 6.26 -17.94
C VAL A 304 -2.16 6.38 -16.79
N ILE A 305 -2.54 7.12 -15.74
CA ILE A 305 -1.79 7.22 -14.48
C ILE A 305 -2.44 6.26 -13.48
N GLY A 306 -1.69 5.26 -13.02
CA GLY A 306 -2.26 4.11 -12.33
C GLY A 306 -2.74 3.06 -13.35
N LEU A 307 -1.80 2.46 -14.07
CA LEU A 307 -2.09 1.50 -15.14
C LEU A 307 -2.59 0.14 -14.61
N ALA A 308 -2.14 -0.27 -13.43
CA ALA A 308 -2.37 -1.61 -12.89
C ALA A 308 -2.04 -2.71 -13.93
N ALA A 309 -2.93 -3.69 -14.14
CA ALA A 309 -2.75 -4.75 -15.13
C ALA A 309 -3.35 -4.45 -16.52
N GLY A 310 -3.67 -3.18 -16.82
CA GLY A 310 -3.95 -2.74 -18.19
C GLY A 310 -5.40 -2.90 -18.67
N THR A 311 -6.39 -2.98 -17.76
CA THR A 311 -7.82 -3.06 -18.14
C THR A 311 -8.26 -1.87 -19.00
N ILE A 312 -7.92 -0.63 -18.61
CA ILE A 312 -8.30 0.58 -19.35
C ILE A 312 -7.66 0.59 -20.77
N PRO A 313 -6.34 0.43 -20.95
CA PRO A 313 -5.75 0.36 -22.30
C PRO A 313 -6.33 -0.73 -23.19
N ARG A 314 -6.70 -1.89 -22.62
CA ARG A 314 -7.30 -3.00 -23.37
C ARG A 314 -8.67 -2.60 -23.93
N GLN A 315 -9.49 -1.95 -23.11
CA GLN A 315 -10.78 -1.42 -23.53
C GLN A 315 -10.62 -0.34 -24.60
N TYR A 316 -9.68 0.60 -24.42
CA TYR A 316 -9.41 1.64 -25.41
C TYR A 316 -8.92 1.09 -26.75
N THR A 317 -8.01 0.11 -26.72
CA THR A 317 -7.49 -0.53 -27.94
C THR A 317 -8.59 -1.28 -28.68
N HIS A 318 -9.50 -1.92 -27.95
CA HIS A 318 -10.65 -2.61 -28.54
C HIS A 318 -11.64 -1.65 -29.21
N VAL A 319 -11.90 -0.50 -28.60
CA VAL A 319 -12.91 0.46 -29.07
C VAL A 319 -12.39 1.43 -30.13
N TYR A 320 -11.20 1.99 -29.93
CA TYR A 320 -10.63 3.05 -30.77
C TYR A 320 -9.52 2.55 -31.71
N GLY A 321 -9.19 1.26 -31.64
CA GLY A 321 -8.08 0.69 -32.40
C GLY A 321 -6.71 1.03 -31.81
N ALA A 322 -5.67 0.91 -32.63
CA ALA A 322 -4.27 1.01 -32.22
C ALA A 322 -3.78 2.46 -31.99
N ILE A 323 -4.56 3.27 -31.26
CA ILE A 323 -4.14 4.61 -30.83
C ILE A 323 -2.93 4.52 -29.89
N PRO A 324 -1.97 5.44 -29.91
CA PRO A 324 -0.86 5.45 -28.96
C PRO A 324 -1.35 5.60 -27.52
N ILE A 325 -0.93 4.68 -26.65
CA ILE A 325 -1.24 4.66 -25.22
C ILE A 325 0.06 4.69 -24.40
N ASP A 326 0.15 5.63 -23.46
CA ASP A 326 1.21 5.66 -22.45
C ASP A 326 0.62 5.29 -21.08
N GLY A 327 0.99 4.13 -20.55
CA GLY A 327 0.58 3.66 -19.23
C GLY A 327 1.68 3.85 -18.19
N ILE A 328 1.36 4.45 -17.05
CA ILE A 328 2.30 4.74 -15.97
C ILE A 328 1.85 3.98 -14.72
N GLU A 329 2.72 3.09 -14.25
CA GLU A 329 2.53 2.28 -13.04
C GLU A 329 3.76 2.47 -12.15
N ILE A 330 3.57 2.75 -10.86
CA ILE A 330 4.70 2.95 -9.94
C ILE A 330 5.36 1.61 -9.57
N ASP A 331 4.57 0.53 -9.54
CA ASP A 331 5.02 -0.80 -9.15
C ASP A 331 5.38 -1.67 -10.35
N SER A 332 6.68 -1.82 -10.59
CA SER A 332 7.18 -2.62 -11.72
C SER A 332 6.73 -4.09 -11.68
N LYS A 333 6.48 -4.66 -10.49
CA LYS A 333 5.99 -6.03 -10.37
C LYS A 333 4.56 -6.19 -10.87
N ILE A 334 3.72 -5.15 -10.73
CA ILE A 334 2.36 -5.16 -11.27
C ILE A 334 2.39 -5.17 -12.80
N ILE A 335 3.35 -4.47 -13.42
CA ILE A 335 3.53 -4.50 -14.88
C ILE A 335 3.87 -5.92 -15.36
N ASP A 336 4.79 -6.59 -14.68
CA ASP A 336 5.17 -7.98 -15.00
C ASP A 336 3.97 -8.92 -14.84
N VAL A 337 3.19 -8.75 -13.77
CA VAL A 337 1.94 -9.48 -13.53
C VAL A 337 0.90 -9.22 -14.62
N GLY A 338 0.73 -7.96 -15.04
CA GLY A 338 -0.20 -7.61 -16.11
C GLY A 338 0.17 -8.28 -17.43
N ARG A 339 1.45 -8.36 -17.77
CA ARG A 339 1.93 -9.08 -18.96
C ARG A 339 1.72 -10.58 -18.85
N ALA A 340 2.00 -11.18 -17.69
CA ALA A 340 1.97 -12.63 -17.54
C ALA A 340 0.54 -13.19 -17.38
N PHE A 341 -0.35 -12.45 -16.70
CA PHE A 341 -1.66 -12.95 -16.29
C PHE A 341 -2.85 -12.18 -16.89
N PHE A 342 -2.69 -10.96 -17.41
CA PHE A 342 -3.79 -10.13 -17.91
C PHE A 342 -3.65 -9.77 -19.41
N GLU A 343 -2.75 -10.45 -20.13
CA GLU A 343 -2.44 -10.20 -21.54
C GLU A 343 -2.19 -8.72 -21.86
N MET A 344 -1.52 -8.00 -20.95
CA MET A 344 -1.13 -6.60 -21.13
C MET A 344 0.05 -6.49 -22.13
N THR A 345 -0.22 -6.85 -23.39
CA THR A 345 0.75 -7.02 -24.48
C THR A 345 0.37 -6.27 -25.75
N MET A 346 -0.62 -5.36 -25.65
CA MET A 346 -1.09 -4.53 -26.75
C MET A 346 0.09 -3.78 -27.41
N PRO A 347 0.23 -3.83 -28.75
CA PRO A 347 1.40 -3.26 -29.44
C PRO A 347 1.43 -1.72 -29.39
N ASN A 348 0.30 -1.09 -29.12
CA ASN A 348 0.14 0.36 -29.02
C ASN A 348 0.28 0.88 -27.58
N LEU A 349 0.54 0.02 -26.59
CA LEU A 349 0.76 0.39 -25.19
C LEU A 349 2.24 0.47 -24.85
N THR A 350 2.73 1.68 -24.55
CA THR A 350 4.04 1.90 -23.94
C THR A 350 3.87 2.01 -22.42
N VAL A 351 4.63 1.21 -21.66
CA VAL A 351 4.49 1.13 -20.20
C VAL A 351 5.73 1.69 -19.52
N TYR A 352 5.53 2.57 -18.54
CA TYR A 352 6.57 3.16 -17.70
C TYR A 352 6.40 2.74 -16.24
N ALA A 353 7.47 2.19 -15.66
CA ALA A 353 7.58 1.90 -14.24
C ALA A 353 8.09 3.15 -13.49
N ASP A 354 7.21 4.07 -13.10
CA ASP A 354 7.59 5.39 -12.57
C ASP A 354 6.44 6.07 -11.79
N ASP A 355 6.75 7.13 -11.05
CA ASP A 355 5.71 7.98 -10.45
C ASP A 355 4.87 8.69 -11.53
N GLY A 356 3.55 8.67 -11.36
CA GLY A 356 2.57 9.20 -12.30
C GLY A 356 2.81 10.65 -12.71
N ARG A 357 2.96 11.54 -11.73
CA ARG A 357 3.16 12.98 -11.96
C ARG A 357 4.53 13.26 -12.55
N TYR A 358 5.56 12.60 -12.00
CA TYR A 358 6.93 12.75 -12.46
C TYR A 358 7.12 12.33 -13.92
N ARG A 359 6.51 11.21 -14.32
CA ARG A 359 6.59 10.67 -15.68
C ARG A 359 5.74 11.44 -16.66
N LEU A 360 4.50 11.79 -16.32
CA LEU A 360 3.61 12.57 -17.20
C LEU A 360 4.32 13.84 -17.72
N ASN A 361 5.00 14.57 -16.83
CA ASN A 361 5.70 15.80 -17.18
C ASN A 361 6.85 15.61 -18.19
N ARG A 362 7.42 14.39 -18.28
CA ARG A 362 8.52 14.02 -19.19
C ARG A 362 8.05 13.43 -20.52
N LEU A 363 6.76 13.18 -20.70
CA LEU A 363 6.22 12.71 -21.97
C LEU A 363 6.05 13.90 -22.91
N ASP A 364 6.53 13.80 -24.14
CA ASP A 364 6.45 14.91 -25.10
C ASP A 364 5.08 15.05 -25.77
N ARG A 365 4.23 14.01 -25.67
CA ARG A 365 2.93 13.92 -26.34
C ARG A 365 1.87 14.74 -25.59
N ARG A 366 0.92 15.31 -26.36
CA ARG A 366 -0.39 15.75 -25.86
C ARG A 366 -1.45 14.69 -26.10
N TYR A 367 -2.38 14.54 -25.17
CA TYR A 367 -3.34 13.44 -25.12
C TYR A 367 -4.78 13.89 -25.36
N THR A 368 -5.56 13.09 -26.06
CA THR A 368 -7.02 13.28 -26.14
C THR A 368 -7.71 12.89 -24.85
N VAL A 369 -7.18 11.88 -24.14
CA VAL A 369 -7.67 11.49 -22.82
C VAL A 369 -6.50 11.27 -21.87
N ILE A 370 -6.58 11.83 -20.66
CA ILE A 370 -5.73 11.46 -19.53
C ILE A 370 -6.61 10.83 -18.46
N ALA A 371 -6.42 9.54 -18.20
CA ALA A 371 -7.09 8.78 -17.16
C ALA A 371 -6.22 8.74 -15.90
N VAL A 372 -6.78 9.11 -14.76
CA VAL A 372 -6.16 9.04 -13.44
C VAL A 372 -6.92 8.00 -12.61
N ASP A 373 -6.33 6.82 -12.50
CA ASP A 373 -6.83 5.66 -11.73
C ASP A 373 -5.74 5.15 -10.77
N ALA A 374 -5.10 6.08 -10.06
CA ALA A 374 -3.98 5.80 -9.18
C ALA A 374 -4.41 5.71 -7.71
N TYR A 375 -4.09 4.59 -7.07
CA TYR A 375 -4.38 4.37 -5.66
C TYR A 375 -3.16 3.86 -4.91
N ARG A 376 -2.99 4.38 -3.70
CA ARG A 376 -2.29 3.71 -2.60
C ARG A 376 -3.36 3.38 -1.57
N PRO A 377 -4.03 2.21 -1.67
CA PRO A 377 -5.24 1.94 -0.90
C PRO A 377 -5.09 2.27 0.60
N PRO A 378 -6.03 3.03 1.18
CA PRO A 378 -7.32 3.47 0.60
C PRO A 378 -7.29 4.86 -0.11
N TYR A 379 -6.12 5.47 -0.31
CA TYR A 379 -6.01 6.87 -0.76
C TYR A 379 -5.66 7.01 -2.23
N ILE A 380 -6.08 8.13 -2.83
CA ILE A 380 -5.40 8.70 -3.99
C ILE A 380 -4.14 9.41 -3.47
N PRO A 381 -2.93 9.20 -4.04
CA PRO A 381 -1.75 9.94 -3.63
C PRO A 381 -1.99 11.45 -3.69
N TRP A 382 -1.75 12.17 -2.58
CA TRP A 382 -2.13 13.58 -2.44
C TRP A 382 -1.60 14.46 -3.58
N HIS A 383 -0.39 14.19 -4.08
CA HIS A 383 0.24 14.98 -5.14
C HIS A 383 -0.42 14.80 -6.51
N LEU A 384 -1.37 13.88 -6.66
CA LEU A 384 -2.22 13.66 -7.84
C LEU A 384 -3.62 14.27 -7.67
N THR A 385 -3.85 15.08 -6.63
CA THR A 385 -5.17 15.63 -6.29
C THR A 385 -5.20 17.16 -6.25
N THR A 386 -4.11 17.82 -6.61
CA THR A 386 -3.91 19.26 -6.39
C THR A 386 -4.18 20.09 -7.64
N VAL A 387 -4.46 21.39 -7.45
CA VAL A 387 -4.55 22.37 -8.54
C VAL A 387 -3.31 22.31 -9.44
N GLU A 388 -2.11 22.27 -8.86
CA GLU A 388 -0.85 22.26 -9.59
C GLU A 388 -0.72 21.00 -10.46
N PHE A 389 -1.06 19.82 -9.93
CA PHE A 389 -1.11 18.61 -10.73
C PHE A 389 -2.13 18.70 -11.87
N PHE A 390 -3.33 19.21 -11.60
CA PHE A 390 -4.35 19.34 -12.65
C PHE A 390 -3.97 20.38 -13.71
N GLN A 391 -3.18 21.41 -13.38
CA GLN A 391 -2.58 22.32 -14.36
C GLN A 391 -1.60 21.57 -15.28
N GLU A 392 -0.71 20.75 -14.72
CA GLU A 392 0.20 19.90 -15.48
C GLU A 392 -0.57 18.92 -16.40
N VAL A 393 -1.66 18.32 -15.91
CA VAL A 393 -2.56 17.48 -16.71
C VAL A 393 -3.19 18.27 -17.85
N ARG A 394 -3.77 19.45 -17.57
CA ARG A 394 -4.38 20.32 -18.59
C ARG A 394 -3.38 20.71 -19.68
N ASP A 395 -2.14 21.00 -19.30
CA ASP A 395 -1.09 21.38 -20.23
C ASP A 395 -0.64 20.23 -21.14
N LYS A 396 -0.90 18.97 -20.75
CA LYS A 396 -0.69 17.77 -21.57
C LYS A 396 -1.92 17.34 -22.38
N LEU A 397 -3.04 18.04 -22.31
CA LEU A 397 -4.23 17.72 -23.13
C LEU A 397 -4.18 18.38 -24.50
N THR A 398 -4.78 17.75 -25.52
CA THR A 398 -5.12 18.41 -26.79
C THR A 398 -6.23 19.46 -26.59
N ASP A 399 -6.56 20.25 -27.61
CA ASP A 399 -7.54 21.36 -27.47
C ASP A 399 -8.94 20.88 -27.09
N ASN A 400 -9.32 19.68 -27.53
CA ASN A 400 -10.55 19.00 -27.13
C ASN A 400 -10.29 17.83 -26.16
N GLY A 401 -9.13 17.85 -25.48
CA GLY A 401 -8.75 16.82 -24.55
C GLY A 401 -9.56 16.86 -23.25
N VAL A 402 -9.70 15.69 -22.62
CA VAL A 402 -10.41 15.52 -21.36
C VAL A 402 -9.55 14.78 -20.34
N ALA A 403 -9.70 15.15 -19.06
CA ALA A 403 -9.15 14.40 -17.95
C ALA A 403 -10.27 13.64 -17.23
N ALA A 404 -10.04 12.38 -16.93
CA ALA A 404 -10.97 11.54 -16.17
C ALA A 404 -10.26 11.04 -14.91
N ILE A 405 -10.89 11.19 -13.75
CA ILE A 405 -10.33 10.73 -12.47
C ILE A 405 -11.33 9.85 -11.74
N ASN A 406 -10.85 8.70 -11.27
CA ASN A 406 -11.60 7.83 -10.38
C ASN A 406 -11.47 8.30 -8.94
N VAL A 407 -12.60 8.42 -8.23
CA VAL A 407 -12.66 8.91 -6.86
C VAL A 407 -13.49 7.96 -6.00
N GLY A 408 -12.92 7.52 -4.88
CA GLY A 408 -13.64 6.73 -3.89
C GLY A 408 -14.61 7.60 -3.08
N ARG A 409 -15.79 7.07 -2.79
CA ARG A 409 -16.81 7.68 -1.93
C ARG A 409 -17.54 6.61 -1.12
N THR A 410 -18.37 7.03 -0.18
CA THR A 410 -19.35 6.13 0.44
C THR A 410 -20.72 6.39 -0.18
N ASN A 411 -21.76 5.67 0.25
CA ASN A 411 -23.13 5.97 -0.19
C ASN A 411 -23.69 7.26 0.41
N THR A 412 -23.13 7.72 1.53
CA THR A 412 -23.67 8.85 2.31
C THR A 412 -22.73 10.04 2.38
N ASP A 413 -21.46 9.90 1.99
CA ASP A 413 -20.45 10.94 2.13
C ASP A 413 -19.63 11.08 0.83
N ARG A 414 -19.73 12.27 0.24
CA ARG A 414 -19.14 12.64 -1.06
C ARG A 414 -18.09 13.74 -0.92
N ARG A 415 -17.66 14.09 0.30
CA ARG A 415 -16.76 15.23 0.54
C ARG A 415 -15.46 15.18 -0.28
N LEU A 416 -14.89 13.99 -0.51
CA LEU A 416 -13.70 13.84 -1.37
C LEU A 416 -14.02 14.17 -2.83
N VAL A 417 -15.15 13.68 -3.36
CA VAL A 417 -15.63 13.98 -4.71
C VAL A 417 -15.86 15.48 -4.87
N GLU A 418 -16.49 16.12 -3.89
CA GLU A 418 -16.80 17.55 -3.91
C GLU A 418 -15.55 18.44 -3.81
N ALA A 419 -14.54 18.03 -3.02
CA ALA A 419 -13.25 18.73 -2.91
C ALA A 419 -12.42 18.59 -4.19
N LEU A 420 -12.38 17.38 -4.80
CA LEU A 420 -11.72 17.19 -6.08
C LEU A 420 -12.44 17.92 -7.21
N THR A 421 -13.77 17.99 -7.18
CA THR A 421 -14.56 18.79 -8.11
C THR A 421 -14.20 20.27 -8.00
N ALA A 422 -14.15 20.82 -6.78
CA ALA A 422 -13.72 22.20 -6.55
C ALA A 422 -12.30 22.45 -7.08
N THR A 423 -11.38 21.54 -6.81
CA THR A 423 -9.98 21.63 -7.25
C THR A 423 -9.83 21.57 -8.77
N LEU A 424 -10.58 20.69 -9.44
CA LEU A 424 -10.62 20.61 -10.90
C LEU A 424 -11.18 21.90 -11.51
N LEU A 425 -12.22 22.49 -10.91
CA LEU A 425 -12.85 23.72 -11.40
C LEU A 425 -11.95 24.97 -11.29
N GLU A 426 -10.87 24.95 -10.49
CA GLU A 426 -9.84 25.99 -10.50
C GLU A 426 -8.99 25.96 -11.80
N VAL A 427 -9.00 24.84 -12.52
CA VAL A 427 -8.13 24.60 -13.69
C VAL A 427 -8.94 24.42 -14.97
N PHE A 428 -10.07 23.73 -14.90
CA PHE A 428 -10.92 23.38 -16.04
C PHE A 428 -12.22 24.18 -16.04
N PRO A 429 -12.71 24.62 -17.22
CA PRO A 429 -13.96 25.37 -17.32
C PRO A 429 -15.20 24.54 -16.94
N THR A 430 -15.14 23.21 -17.03
CA THR A 430 -16.30 22.35 -16.74
C THR A 430 -15.87 20.98 -16.22
N VAL A 431 -16.60 20.48 -15.22
CA VAL A 431 -16.48 19.14 -14.63
C VAL A 431 -17.84 18.44 -14.64
N HIS A 432 -17.87 17.20 -15.07
CA HIS A 432 -19.05 16.32 -15.07
C HIS A 432 -18.84 15.16 -14.11
N THR A 433 -19.92 14.68 -13.50
CA THR A 433 -19.85 13.65 -12.45
C THR A 433 -20.71 12.45 -12.81
N MET A 434 -20.12 11.25 -12.71
CA MET A 434 -20.82 9.98 -12.94
C MET A 434 -20.60 9.04 -11.77
N ASP A 435 -21.68 8.50 -11.20
CA ASP A 435 -21.59 7.44 -10.20
C ASP A 435 -21.56 6.07 -10.85
N VAL A 436 -20.53 5.30 -10.53
CA VAL A 436 -20.40 3.92 -11.00
C VAL A 436 -21.44 3.06 -10.27
N PRO A 437 -22.34 2.36 -10.99
CA PRO A 437 -23.36 1.52 -10.37
C PRO A 437 -22.75 0.40 -9.54
N LEU A 438 -23.41 0.02 -8.44
CA LEU A 438 -22.99 -1.06 -7.54
C LEU A 438 -21.54 -0.91 -7.03
N SER A 439 -21.09 0.33 -6.92
CA SER A 439 -19.71 0.66 -6.59
C SER A 439 -19.65 1.88 -5.67
N PHE A 440 -18.51 1.97 -4.98
CA PHE A 440 -18.10 3.08 -4.15
C PHE A 440 -17.28 4.11 -4.93
N ASN A 441 -17.36 4.08 -6.26
CA ASN A 441 -16.58 4.94 -7.14
C ASN A 441 -17.45 5.98 -7.85
N THR A 442 -16.88 7.16 -8.02
CA THR A 442 -17.38 8.25 -8.84
C THR A 442 -16.29 8.63 -9.83
N ILE A 443 -16.66 8.79 -11.09
CA ILE A 443 -15.76 9.32 -12.12
C ILE A 443 -16.05 10.81 -12.29
N LEU A 444 -15.02 11.64 -12.13
CA LEU A 444 -15.07 13.06 -12.48
C LEU A 444 -14.41 13.26 -13.84
N ILE A 445 -15.11 13.93 -14.75
CA ILE A 445 -14.63 14.25 -16.11
C ILE A 445 -14.44 15.75 -16.23
N ALA A 446 -13.20 16.20 -16.34
CA ALA A 446 -12.86 17.59 -16.56
C ALA A 446 -12.55 17.84 -18.04
N THR A 447 -13.22 18.82 -18.63
CA THR A 447 -13.10 19.14 -20.06
C THR A 447 -12.32 20.43 -20.26
N ARG A 448 -11.41 20.46 -21.24
CA ARG A 448 -10.60 21.65 -21.54
C ARG A 448 -11.42 22.78 -22.17
N GLN A 449 -12.47 22.44 -22.90
CA GLN A 449 -13.45 23.38 -23.45
C GLN A 449 -14.68 23.47 -22.54
N PRO A 450 -15.38 24.62 -22.50
CA PRO A 450 -16.68 24.70 -21.84
C PRO A 450 -17.68 23.72 -22.48
N THR A 451 -18.29 22.85 -21.69
CA THR A 451 -19.21 21.81 -22.17
C THR A 451 -20.43 21.69 -21.26
N THR A 452 -21.40 20.84 -21.63
CA THR A 452 -22.56 20.53 -20.78
C THR A 452 -22.80 19.01 -20.72
N ALA A 453 -23.48 18.53 -19.68
CA ALA A 453 -23.72 17.10 -19.49
C ALA A 453 -24.58 16.49 -20.60
N GLU A 454 -25.46 17.30 -21.23
CA GLU A 454 -26.30 16.89 -22.36
C GLU A 454 -25.49 16.52 -23.61
N ASN A 455 -24.23 16.97 -23.71
CA ASN A 455 -23.35 16.57 -24.80
C ASN A 455 -23.18 15.05 -24.86
N LEU A 456 -23.10 14.37 -23.70
CA LEU A 456 -22.95 12.92 -23.64
C LEU A 456 -24.14 12.21 -24.30
N GLU A 457 -25.37 12.62 -23.96
CA GLU A 457 -26.59 12.05 -24.53
C GLU A 457 -26.70 12.35 -26.04
N ARG A 458 -26.37 13.57 -26.45
CA ARG A 458 -26.37 13.97 -27.86
C ARG A 458 -25.33 13.21 -28.68
N ASN A 459 -24.15 12.97 -28.12
CA ASN A 459 -23.11 12.17 -28.76
C ASN A 459 -23.48 10.70 -28.85
N LEU A 460 -24.13 10.13 -27.82
CA LEU A 460 -24.69 8.79 -27.89
C LEU A 460 -25.73 8.67 -29.02
N ALA A 461 -26.61 9.68 -29.16
CA ALA A 461 -27.61 9.72 -30.23
C ALA A 461 -26.98 9.90 -31.62
N ALA A 462 -25.87 10.65 -31.72
CA ALA A 462 -25.12 10.87 -32.96
C ALA A 462 -24.13 9.74 -33.29
N LEU A 463 -23.92 8.78 -32.39
CA LEU A 463 -22.94 7.71 -32.56
C LEU A 463 -23.31 6.80 -33.74
N SER A 464 -22.38 6.68 -34.70
CA SER A 464 -22.53 5.85 -35.90
C SER A 464 -23.03 4.44 -35.57
N GLN A 465 -23.88 3.88 -36.44
CA GLN A 465 -24.38 2.50 -36.28
C GLN A 465 -23.24 1.47 -36.31
N ASP A 466 -22.13 1.79 -36.97
CA ASP A 466 -20.94 0.93 -37.07
C ASP A 466 -20.03 1.01 -35.83
N ALA A 467 -20.30 1.92 -34.88
CA ALA A 467 -19.52 2.02 -33.65
C ALA A 467 -19.63 0.73 -32.82
N ALA A 468 -18.55 0.38 -32.12
CA ALA A 468 -18.48 -0.84 -31.32
C ALA A 468 -19.68 -0.94 -30.35
N PRO A 469 -20.42 -2.08 -30.33
CA PRO A 469 -21.56 -2.25 -29.42
C PRO A 469 -21.21 -1.98 -27.96
N PHE A 470 -20.03 -2.43 -27.53
CA PHE A 470 -19.52 -2.17 -26.19
C PHE A 470 -19.45 -0.67 -25.86
N LEU A 471 -18.93 0.16 -26.78
CA LEU A 471 -18.89 1.60 -26.59
C LEU A 471 -20.29 2.19 -26.45
N ARG A 472 -21.23 1.78 -27.30
CA ARG A 472 -22.63 2.24 -27.24
C ARG A 472 -23.26 1.90 -25.89
N ASP A 473 -23.06 0.68 -25.41
CA ASP A 473 -23.58 0.22 -24.12
C ASP A 473 -22.95 0.99 -22.95
N THR A 474 -21.64 1.24 -23.00
CA THR A 474 -20.92 2.04 -22.02
C THR A 474 -21.42 3.49 -21.99
N LEU A 475 -21.63 4.14 -23.15
CA LEU A 475 -22.18 5.49 -23.20
C LEU A 475 -23.63 5.52 -22.66
N ALA A 476 -24.45 4.53 -22.98
CA ALA A 476 -25.80 4.43 -22.44
C ALA A 476 -25.79 4.22 -20.91
N LEU A 477 -24.83 3.44 -20.39
CA LEU A 477 -24.64 3.30 -18.95
C LEU A 477 -24.18 4.60 -18.31
N ALA A 478 -23.21 5.30 -18.94
CA ALA A 478 -22.69 6.58 -18.48
C ALA A 478 -23.79 7.65 -18.38
N VAL A 479 -24.67 7.76 -19.39
CA VAL A 479 -25.83 8.68 -19.37
C VAL A 479 -26.74 8.40 -18.17
N ARG A 480 -27.02 7.12 -17.87
CA ARG A 480 -27.85 6.73 -16.72
C ARG A 480 -27.17 6.96 -15.37
N SER A 481 -25.85 7.08 -15.37
CA SER A 481 -25.02 7.28 -14.19
C SER A 481 -24.69 8.74 -13.90
N LEU A 482 -25.13 9.68 -14.75
CA LEU A 482 -24.94 11.11 -14.53
C LEU A 482 -25.60 11.55 -13.22
N VAL A 483 -24.85 12.29 -12.41
CA VAL A 483 -25.34 12.91 -11.18
C VAL A 483 -24.96 14.40 -11.17
N PRO A 484 -25.66 15.26 -10.42
CA PRO A 484 -25.30 16.67 -10.31
C PRO A 484 -23.86 16.86 -9.84
N THR A 485 -23.08 17.66 -10.57
CA THR A 485 -21.74 18.07 -10.16
C THR A 485 -21.86 19.05 -8.98
N GLN A 486 -21.35 18.64 -7.81
CA GLN A 486 -21.32 19.47 -6.61
C GLN A 486 -19.86 19.75 -6.22
N ARG A 487 -19.57 21.00 -5.89
CA ARG A 487 -18.26 21.43 -5.38
C ARG A 487 -18.36 21.78 -3.91
N SER A 488 -17.29 21.52 -3.16
CA SER A 488 -17.12 22.05 -1.81
C SER A 488 -16.37 23.38 -1.84
N ASP A 489 -16.19 24.01 -0.68
CA ASP A 489 -15.31 25.18 -0.51
C ASP A 489 -13.83 24.78 -0.34
N LEU A 490 -13.54 23.47 -0.30
CA LEU A 490 -12.20 22.96 -0.07
C LEU A 490 -11.49 22.71 -1.41
N VAL A 491 -10.37 23.40 -1.61
CA VAL A 491 -9.48 23.24 -2.75
C VAL A 491 -8.16 22.65 -2.29
N PHE A 492 -7.66 21.64 -3.01
CA PHE A 492 -6.38 21.01 -2.73
C PHE A 492 -5.25 21.68 -3.51
N THR A 493 -4.17 22.01 -2.81
CA THR A 493 -2.94 22.57 -3.40
C THR A 493 -1.75 21.73 -2.95
N ASP A 494 -0.61 21.86 -3.62
CA ASP A 494 0.62 21.18 -3.22
C ASP A 494 1.05 21.55 -1.78
N ASN A 495 0.64 22.72 -1.29
CA ASN A 495 0.87 23.14 0.10
C ASN A 495 -0.14 22.54 1.10
N ARG A 496 -1.34 22.16 0.64
CA ARG A 496 -2.42 21.66 1.49
C ARG A 496 -3.41 20.80 0.71
N ALA A 497 -3.26 19.49 0.83
CA ALA A 497 -4.18 18.49 0.29
C ALA A 497 -4.47 17.43 1.36
N PRO A 498 -5.44 17.65 2.28
CA PRO A 498 -5.72 16.74 3.40
C PRO A 498 -6.51 15.50 2.97
N VAL A 499 -6.05 14.81 1.92
CA VAL A 499 -6.73 13.64 1.33
C VAL A 499 -6.86 12.54 2.37
N GLU A 500 -5.78 12.24 3.09
CA GLU A 500 -5.77 11.17 4.08
C GLU A 500 -6.73 11.47 5.24
N THR A 501 -6.76 12.72 5.74
CA THR A 501 -7.69 13.10 6.82
C THR A 501 -9.15 12.99 6.37
N LEU A 502 -9.45 13.39 5.13
CA LEU A 502 -10.80 13.27 4.59
C LEU A 502 -11.21 11.81 4.42
N VAL A 503 -10.34 10.99 3.81
CA VAL A 503 -10.58 9.57 3.59
C VAL A 503 -10.68 8.80 4.92
N ASP A 504 -9.81 9.09 5.88
CA ASP A 504 -9.90 8.47 7.22
C ASP A 504 -11.24 8.82 7.88
N SER A 505 -11.70 10.07 7.77
CA SER A 505 -13.00 10.48 8.29
C SER A 505 -14.17 9.83 7.54
N LEU A 506 -14.04 9.63 6.22
CA LEU A 506 -15.02 8.92 5.39
C LEU A 506 -15.18 7.47 5.85
N VAL A 507 -14.05 6.77 6.03
CA VAL A 507 -14.02 5.38 6.50
C VAL A 507 -14.60 5.28 7.90
N ILE A 508 -14.19 6.16 8.82
CA ILE A 508 -14.73 6.19 10.19
C ILE A 508 -16.24 6.44 10.17
N ASN A 509 -16.73 7.46 9.46
CA ASN A 509 -18.16 7.76 9.38
C ASN A 509 -18.98 6.64 8.74
N PHE A 510 -18.44 5.99 7.70
CA PHE A 510 -19.10 4.85 7.06
C PHE A 510 -19.29 3.70 8.05
N LEU A 511 -18.22 3.37 8.78
CA LEU A 511 -18.24 2.36 9.82
C LEU A 511 -19.21 2.76 10.96
N LEU A 512 -19.18 4.03 11.42
CA LEU A 512 -20.09 4.61 12.44
C LEU A 512 -21.57 4.60 12.02
N SER A 513 -21.86 4.52 10.71
CA SER A 513 -23.22 4.54 10.19
C SER A 513 -23.81 3.14 9.91
N GLY A 514 -23.11 2.06 10.28
CA GLY A 514 -23.53 0.68 9.99
C GLY A 514 -23.30 0.25 8.54
N GLY A 515 -22.41 0.92 7.80
CA GLY A 515 -22.13 0.65 6.39
C GLY A 515 -21.58 -0.76 6.08
N THR A 516 -21.12 -1.51 7.09
CA THR A 516 -20.61 -2.88 6.95
C THR A 516 -21.65 -3.85 6.38
N ASP A 517 -22.94 -3.62 6.63
CA ASP A 517 -24.03 -4.44 6.05
C ASP A 517 -24.20 -4.19 4.54
N GLN A 518 -23.72 -3.06 4.02
CA GLN A 518 -23.76 -2.73 2.60
C GLN A 518 -22.63 -3.42 1.82
N LEU A 519 -21.45 -3.64 2.44
CA LEU A 519 -20.34 -4.40 1.85
C LEU A 519 -20.64 -5.89 1.65
N ARG A 520 -21.65 -6.45 2.34
CA ARG A 520 -22.10 -7.84 2.18
C ARG A 520 -23.14 -8.03 1.08
N ARG A 521 -23.69 -6.95 0.52
CA ARG A 521 -24.82 -6.96 -0.43
C ARG A 521 -24.45 -6.55 -1.84
N ASN A 522 -23.27 -5.95 -2.02
CA ASN A 522 -22.61 -5.70 -3.30
C ASN A 522 -21.48 -6.71 -3.48
#